data_AF-U4UUS1-F1
#
_entry.id   AF-U4UUS1-F1
#
_cell.length_a   1.000
_cell.length_b   1.000
_cell.length_c   1.000
_cell.angle_alpha   90.00
_cell.angle_beta   90.00
_cell.angle_gamma   90.00
#
_symmetry.space_group_name_H-M   'P 1'
#
loop_
_entity.id
_entity.type
_entity.pdbx_description
1 polymer ?
#
loop_
_entity_poly.entity_id
_entity_poly.type
_entity_poly.pdbx_seq_one_letter_code
_entity_poly.pdbx_strand_id
1 'polypeptide(L)' 'MMAKFKFVDVVKWLATVIQLIGYGMTGLNLIPYNIYMFFVGIFLWFAVGFMWKDRAIMVVHVGAFISLLIGYLNA' A
#
# COMPACT_ATOMS: atom_id res chain seq x y z
N MET A 1 29.21 -9.50 6.34
CA MET A 1 28.19 -10.34 5.68
C MET A 1 27.30 -9.42 4.85
N MET A 2 27.45 -9.42 3.52
CA MET A 2 26.63 -8.57 2.64
C MET A 2 25.23 -9.19 2.54
N ALA A 3 24.20 -8.53 3.05
CA ALA A 3 22.82 -9.00 2.89
C ALA A 3 22.46 -9.00 1.39
N LYS A 4 22.11 -10.16 0.83
CA LYS A 4 21.57 -10.23 -0.53
C LYS A 4 20.21 -9.56 -0.56
N PHE A 5 20.10 -8.42 -1.25
CA PHE A 5 18.85 -7.72 -1.46
C PHE A 5 17.91 -8.60 -2.28
N LYS A 6 16.74 -8.94 -1.74
CA LYS A 6 15.75 -9.76 -2.46
C LYS A 6 14.79 -8.85 -3.22
N PHE A 7 14.20 -9.37 -4.29
CA PHE A 7 13.16 -8.65 -5.03
C PHE A 7 12.03 -8.15 -4.11
N VAL A 8 11.60 -8.97 -3.15
CA VAL A 8 10.58 -8.60 -2.16
C VAL A 8 10.98 -7.40 -1.29
N ASP A 9 12.28 -7.19 -1.05
CA ASP A 9 12.74 -6.02 -0.29
C ASP A 9 12.56 -4.73 -1.09
N VAL A 10 12.77 -4.77 -2.41
CA VAL A 10 12.50 -3.63 -3.31
C VAL A 10 11.01 -3.30 -3.28
N VAL A 11 10.16 -4.31 -3.49
CA VAL A 11 8.69 -4.12 -3.59
C VAL A 11 8.12 -3.60 -2.27
N LYS A 12 8.56 -4.16 -1.14
CA LYS A 12 8.19 -3.69 0.20
C LYS A 12 8.55 -2.23 0.41
N TRP A 13 9.79 -1.84 0.12
CA TRP A 13 10.22 -0.46 0.35
C TRP A 13 9.52 0.52 -0.59
N LEU A 14 9.29 0.12 -1.84
CA LEU A 14 8.50 0.92 -2.79
C LEU A 14 7.05 1.10 -2.29
N ALA A 15 6.41 0.03 -1.82
CA ALA A 15 5.07 0.06 -1.24
C ALA A 15 5.01 1.03 -0.04
N THR A 16 5.98 0.93 0.88
CA THR A 16 6.09 1.81 2.05
C THR A 16 6.22 3.29 1.65
N VAL A 17 7.13 3.62 0.73
CA VAL A 17 7.35 5.02 0.30
C VAL A 17 6.07 5.61 -0.30
N ILE A 18 5.41 4.87 -1.18
CA ILE A 18 4.17 5.31 -1.83
C ILE A 18 3.05 5.48 -0.80
N GLN A 19 2.91 4.56 0.16
CA GLN A 19 1.91 4.68 1.22
C GLN A 19 2.17 5.89 2.11
N LEU A 20 3.44 6.18 2.45
CA LEU A 20 3.85 7.37 3.21
C LEU A 20 3.52 8.67 2.48
N ILE A 21 3.67 8.72 1.16
CA ILE A 21 3.19 9.85 0.35
C ILE A 21 1.67 9.98 0.50
N GLY A 22 0.91 8.89 0.40
CA GLY A 22 -0.54 8.88 0.64
C GLY A 22 -0.94 9.41 2.03
N TYR A 23 -0.21 9.03 3.08
CA TYR A 23 -0.41 9.56 4.43
C TYR A 23 -0.11 11.06 4.50
N GLY A 24 1.00 11.51 3.90
CA GLY A 24 1.34 12.93 3.81
C GLY A 24 0.27 13.75 3.09
N MET A 25 -0.21 13.25 1.94
CA MET A 25 -1.29 13.89 1.19
C MET A 25 -2.61 13.95 1.97
N THR A 26 -2.89 12.93 2.80
CA THR A 26 -4.06 12.94 3.70
C THR A 26 -3.94 14.03 4.76
N GLY A 27 -2.76 14.19 5.38
CA GLY A 27 -2.52 15.28 6.33
C GLY A 27 -2.57 16.68 5.70
N LEU A 28 -2.32 16.78 4.39
CA LEU A 28 -2.40 18.02 3.61
C LEU A 28 -3.78 18.25 2.95
N ASN A 29 -4.78 17.39 3.22
CA ASN A 29 -6.11 17.44 2.60
C ASN A 29 -6.10 17.42 1.05
N LEU A 30 -5.12 16.73 0.45
CA LEU A 30 -5.01 16.60 -1.01
C LEU A 30 -5.87 15.43 -1.53
N ILE A 31 -7.18 15.65 -1.59
CA ILE A 31 -8.18 14.68 -2.08
C ILE A 31 -8.49 14.96 -3.56
N PRO A 32 -8.56 13.95 -4.46
CA PRO A 32 -8.48 12.50 -4.20
C PRO A 32 -7.08 11.89 -4.39
N TYR A 33 -6.04 12.70 -4.58
CA TYR A 33 -4.69 12.20 -4.90
C TYR A 33 -4.12 11.27 -3.82
N ASN A 34 -4.43 11.53 -2.55
CA ASN A 34 -4.08 10.63 -1.45
C ASN A 34 -4.63 9.20 -1.64
N ILE A 35 -5.86 9.06 -2.12
CA ILE A 35 -6.52 7.78 -2.37
C ILE A 35 -5.80 7.02 -3.49
N TYR A 36 -5.39 7.71 -4.56
CA TYR A 36 -4.63 7.07 -5.65
C TYR A 36 -3.28 6.53 -5.16
N MET A 37 -2.56 7.30 -4.33
CA MET A 37 -1.32 6.82 -3.70
C MET A 37 -1.57 5.61 -2.82
N PHE A 38 -2.65 5.62 -2.02
CA PHE A 38 -3.00 4.48 -1.20
C PHE A 38 -3.38 3.24 -2.00
N PHE A 39 -4.09 3.37 -3.13
CA PHE A 39 -4.38 2.21 -3.99
C PHE A 39 -3.11 1.58 -4.55
N VAL A 40 -2.17 2.38 -5.04
CA VAL A 40 -0.88 1.85 -5.53
C VAL A 40 -0.12 1.14 -4.39
N GLY A 41 -0.05 1.77 -3.21
CA GLY A 41 0.57 1.16 -2.03
C GLY A 41 -0.09 -0.15 -1.60
N ILE A 42 -1.43 -0.20 -1.63
CA ILE A 42 -2.22 -1.40 -1.32
C ILE A 42 -1.90 -2.55 -2.27
N PHE A 43 -1.88 -2.32 -3.59
CA PHE A 43 -1.56 -3.38 -4.55
C PHE A 43 -0.13 -3.91 -4.36
N LEU A 44 0.83 -3.03 -4.08
CA LEU A 44 2.22 -3.44 -3.83
C LEU A 44 2.36 -4.22 -2.53
N TRP A 45 1.75 -3.78 -1.43
CA TRP A 45 1.78 -4.51 -0.17
C TRP A 45 1.03 -5.84 -0.22
N PHE A 46 -0.07 -5.92 -0.98
CA PHE A 46 -0.73 -7.17 -1.27
C PHE A 46 0.22 -8.14 -2.00
N ALA A 47 0.96 -7.67 -3.01
CA ALA A 47 1.98 -8.46 -3.69
C ALA A 47 3.11 -8.91 -2.75
N VAL A 48 3.55 -8.06 -1.81
CA VAL A 48 4.49 -8.44 -0.74
C VAL A 48 3.91 -9.57 0.12
N GLY A 49 2.63 -9.49 0.48
CA GLY A 49 1.90 -10.56 1.17
C GLY A 49 1.99 -11.91 0.44
N PHE A 50 1.81 -11.93 -0.89
CA PHE A 50 2.04 -13.15 -1.70
C PHE A 50 3.50 -13.63 -1.63
N MET A 51 4.47 -12.73 -1.77
CA MET A 51 5.90 -13.07 -1.78
C MET A 51 6.36 -13.64 -0.42
N TRP A 52 5.80 -13.14 0.68
CA TRP A 52 6.06 -13.63 2.04
C TRP A 52 5.16 -14.80 2.45
N LYS A 53 4.15 -15.14 1.64
CA LYS A 53 3.08 -16.10 1.99
C LYS A 53 2.34 -15.72 3.28
N ASP A 54 2.26 -14.41 3.55
CA ASP A 54 1.62 -13.86 4.74
C ASP A 54 0.16 -13.51 4.43
N ARG A 55 -0.76 -14.31 4.96
CA ARG A 55 -2.20 -14.12 4.78
C ARG A 55 -2.73 -12.89 5.50
N ALA A 56 -2.13 -12.49 6.61
CA ALA A 56 -2.59 -11.31 7.34
C ALA A 56 -2.31 -10.04 6.52
N ILE A 57 -1.13 -9.94 5.90
CA ILE A 57 -0.81 -8.83 4.99
C ILE A 57 -1.77 -8.81 3.79
N MET A 58 -2.10 -9.96 3.21
CA MET A 58 -3.06 -9.99 2.10
C MET A 58 -4.46 -9.52 2.53
N VAL A 59 -4.97 -10.03 3.64
CA VAL A 59 -6.31 -9.72 4.15
C VAL A 59 -6.45 -8.23 4.52
N VAL A 60 -5.46 -7.66 5.22
CA VAL A 60 -5.54 -6.24 5.63
C VAL A 60 -5.57 -5.31 4.41
N HIS A 61 -4.84 -5.63 3.34
CA HIS A 61 -4.81 -4.81 2.13
C HIS A 61 -6.07 -4.97 1.26
N VAL A 62 -6.71 -6.14 1.26
CA VAL A 62 -8.05 -6.31 0.68
C VAL A 62 -9.09 -5.48 1.44
N GLY A 63 -9.07 -5.52 2.78
CA GLY A 63 -9.95 -4.70 3.61
C GLY A 63 -9.74 -3.20 3.39
N ALA A 64 -8.48 -2.76 3.33
CA ALA A 64 -8.12 -1.37 3.04
C ALA A 64 -8.59 -0.93 1.64
N PHE A 65 -8.45 -1.80 0.63
CA PHE A 65 -8.94 -1.52 -0.72
C PHE A 65 -10.46 -1.30 -0.73
N ILE A 66 -11.22 -2.22 -0.14
CA ILE A 66 -12.69 -2.11 -0.09
C ILE A 66 -13.11 -0.85 0.66
N SER A 67 -12.50 -0.57 1.81
CA SER A 67 -12.81 0.61 2.61
C SER A 67 -12.55 1.92 1.85
N LEU A 68 -11.39 2.05 1.20
CA LEU A 68 -11.06 3.25 0.43
C LEU A 68 -11.88 3.36 -0.86
N LEU A 69 -12.20 2.25 -1.52
CA LEU A 69 -13.02 2.26 -2.72
C LEU A 69 -14.45 2.70 -2.41
N ILE A 70 -15.06 2.15 -1.35
CA ILE A 70 -16.39 2.58 -0.90
C ILE A 70 -16.36 4.06 -0.50
N GLY A 71 -15.34 4.49 0.25
CA GLY A 71 -15.17 5.90 0.62
C GLY A 71 -15.06 6.82 -0.60
N TYR A 72 -14.28 6.43 -1.60
CA TYR A 72 -14.09 7.19 -2.84
C TYR A 72 -15.38 7.28 -3.68
N LEU A 73 -16.16 6.21 -3.76
CA LEU A 73 -17.40 6.18 -4.55
C LEU A 73 -18.57 6.94 -3.91
N ASN A 74 -18.51 7.19 -2.60
CA ASN A 74 -19.55 7.93 -1.86
C ASN A 74 -19.15 9.37 -1.53
N ALA A 75 -17.98 9.83 -1.98
CA ALA A 75 -17.44 11.16 -1.71
C ALA A 75 -17.90 12.21 -2.74
#